data_AF-A0A3D4TB98-F1
#
_entry.id   AF-A0A3D4TB98-F1
#
_cell.length_a   1.000
_cell.length_b   1.000
_cell.length_c   1.000
_cell.angle_alpha   90.00
_cell.angle_beta   90.00
_cell.angle_gamma   90.00
#
_symmetry.space_group_name_H-M   'P 1'
#
loop_
_entity.id
_entity.type
_entity.pdbx_description
1 polymer ?
#
loop_
_entity_poly.entity_id
_entity_poly.type
_entity_poly.pdbx_seq_one_letter_code
_entity_poly.pdbx_strand_id
1 'polypeptide(L)'
;EFWGRPMYLGAHILLPEGFDEHPDVRYPLAIFHGHFPEDFGGFRTTPPDANLKPDTVKRFNLIGYNKIVQQEAYDFYKQWTGPNFPRVIAIEIQHATPYYDDSYAVNSANMGPYGDAITYEL
;
A
#
# COMPACT_ATOMS: atom_id res chain seq x y z
N GLU A 1 -3.02 -13.54 22.70
CA GLU A 1 -1.60 -13.25 22.99
C GLU A 1 -0.70 -13.75 21.86
N PHE A 2 0.42 -13.09 21.61
CA PHE A 2 1.44 -13.52 20.63
C PHE A 2 2.48 -14.45 21.26
N TRP A 3 2.03 -15.40 22.09
CA TRP A 3 2.88 -16.41 22.74
C TRP A 3 4.09 -15.82 23.50
N GLY A 4 3.87 -14.72 24.22
CA GLY A 4 4.89 -14.05 25.02
C GLY A 4 5.94 -13.24 24.22
N ARG A 5 5.70 -12.98 22.93
CA ARG A 5 6.59 -12.16 22.10
C ARG A 5 5.98 -10.78 21.83
N PRO A 6 6.75 -9.69 21.95
CA PRO A 6 6.30 -8.39 21.49
C PRO A 6 6.15 -8.43 19.97
N MET A 7 5.02 -7.92 19.48
CA MET A 7 4.75 -7.75 18.05
C MET A 7 4.58 -6.27 17.77
N TYR A 8 5.17 -5.82 16.66
CA TYR A 8 5.08 -4.45 16.18
C TYR A 8 4.30 -4.47 14.87
N LEU A 9 3.24 -3.68 14.82
CA LEU A 9 2.51 -3.42 13.59
C LEU A 9 3.06 -2.15 12.96
N GLY A 10 3.15 -2.18 11.64
CA GLY A 10 3.52 -1.02 10.83
C GLY A 10 2.50 -0.81 9.74
N ALA A 11 2.43 0.40 9.21
CA ALA A 11 1.62 0.69 8.04
C ALA A 11 2.25 1.81 7.23
N HIS A 12 2.06 1.76 5.92
CA HIS A 12 2.28 2.90 5.04
C HIS A 12 0.98 3.68 4.92
N ILE A 13 1.08 5.00 4.88
CA ILE A 13 -0.07 5.90 4.79
C ILE A 13 0.12 6.80 3.59
N LEU A 14 -0.83 6.76 2.66
CA LEU A 14 -0.90 7.67 1.53
C LEU A 14 -1.99 8.71 1.80
N LEU A 15 -1.55 9.96 1.92
CA LEU A 15 -2.42 11.10 2.24
C LEU A 15 -3.00 11.73 0.98
N PRO A 16 -4.24 12.25 1.02
CA PRO A 16 -4.80 13.00 -0.09
C PRO A 16 -4.15 14.38 -0.22
N GLU A 17 -4.28 15.00 -1.40
CA GLU A 17 -3.85 16.39 -1.62
C GLU A 17 -4.50 17.36 -0.62
N GLY A 18 -3.69 18.26 -0.06
CA GLY A 18 -4.10 19.30 0.89
C GLY A 18 -4.45 18.80 2.30
N PHE A 19 -4.00 17.59 2.67
CA PHE A 19 -4.31 17.00 3.98
C PHE A 19 -3.92 17.89 5.17
N ASP A 20 -2.73 18.51 5.11
CA ASP A 20 -2.19 19.38 6.16
C ASP A 20 -2.91 20.74 6.28
N GLU A 21 -3.57 21.17 5.20
CA GLU A 21 -4.36 22.40 5.14
C GLU A 21 -5.79 22.21 5.69
N HIS A 22 -6.17 20.96 5.97
CA HIS A 22 -7.52 20.55 6.37
C HIS A 22 -7.53 19.70 7.66
N PRO A 23 -6.98 20.18 8.78
CA PRO A 23 -6.75 19.38 10.00
C PRO A 23 -8.03 18.85 10.67
N ASP A 24 -9.18 19.47 10.42
CA ASP A 24 -10.46 19.10 11.03
C ASP A 24 -11.32 18.17 10.14
N VAL A 25 -10.86 17.85 8.93
CA VAL A 25 -11.60 16.98 7.99
C VAL A 25 -11.39 15.52 8.35
N ARG A 26 -12.48 14.75 8.29
CA ARG A 26 -12.44 13.28 8.39
C ARG A 26 -12.51 12.69 6.99
N TYR A 27 -11.53 11.87 6.65
CA TYR A 27 -11.45 11.19 5.36
C TYR A 27 -11.93 9.74 5.49
N PRO A 28 -12.58 9.18 4.46
CA PRO A 28 -12.76 7.73 4.36
C PRO A 28 -11.38 7.05 4.26
N LEU A 29 -11.33 5.79 4.70
CA LEU A 29 -10.13 4.96 4.71
C LEU A 29 -10.26 3.82 3.69
N ALA A 30 -9.28 3.69 2.81
CA ALA A 30 -9.09 2.50 1.97
C ALA A 30 -8.02 1.63 2.63
N ILE A 31 -8.40 0.43 3.08
CA ILE A 31 -7.52 -0.47 3.83
C ILE A 31 -6.96 -1.55 2.89
N PHE A 32 -5.63 -1.61 2.84
CA PHE A 32 -4.87 -2.62 2.14
C PHE A 32 -4.01 -3.40 3.14
N HIS A 33 -3.66 -4.61 2.74
CA HIS A 33 -2.97 -5.59 3.56
C HIS A 33 -1.74 -6.08 2.79
N GLY A 34 -0.58 -6.07 3.44
CA GLY A 34 0.69 -6.41 2.84
C GLY A 34 1.61 -7.22 3.75
N HIS A 35 2.55 -7.90 3.10
CA HIS A 35 3.54 -8.80 3.71
C HIS A 35 4.93 -8.26 3.39
N PHE A 36 5.35 -7.21 4.09
CA PHE A 36 6.59 -6.45 3.84
C PHE A 36 6.59 -5.47 2.65
N PRO A 37 5.53 -4.66 2.43
CA PRO A 37 5.63 -3.55 1.49
C PRO A 37 6.70 -2.56 1.96
N GLU A 38 7.55 -2.11 1.03
CA GLU A 38 8.49 -1.03 1.29
C GLU A 38 7.80 0.35 1.30
N ASP A 39 6.72 0.48 0.50
CA ASP A 39 5.82 1.63 0.37
C ASP A 39 4.63 1.19 -0.53
N PHE A 40 3.70 2.10 -0.85
CA PHE A 40 2.65 1.87 -1.84
C PHE A 40 3.23 1.61 -3.24
N GLY A 41 2.96 0.41 -3.76
CA GLY A 41 3.21 0.08 -5.16
C GLY A 41 2.34 0.89 -6.12
N GLY A 42 2.79 1.04 -7.37
CA GLY A 42 1.98 1.71 -8.40
C GLY A 42 1.80 3.22 -8.17
N PHE A 43 2.65 3.86 -7.36
CA PHE A 43 2.65 5.30 -7.14
C PHE A 43 4.00 5.90 -7.52
N ARG A 44 4.02 6.92 -8.40
CA ARG A 44 5.25 7.62 -8.79
C ARG A 44 4.98 9.11 -8.96
N THR A 45 5.81 9.94 -8.33
CA THR A 45 5.71 11.41 -8.46
C THR A 45 6.50 11.97 -9.64
N THR A 46 7.32 11.15 -10.28
CA THR A 46 8.12 11.51 -11.46
C THR A 46 7.57 10.82 -12.72
N PRO A 47 7.62 11.49 -13.89
CA PRO A 47 7.29 10.85 -15.17
C PRO A 47 8.11 9.57 -15.43
N PRO A 48 7.66 8.70 -16.35
CA PRO A 48 8.43 7.55 -16.77
C PRO A 48 9.82 7.94 -17.28
N ASP A 49 10.81 7.09 -17.00
CA ASP A 49 12.17 7.28 -17.50
C ASP A 49 12.17 7.24 -19.04
N ALA A 50 12.48 8.38 -19.64
CA ALA A 50 12.53 8.55 -21.08
C ALA A 50 13.55 7.61 -21.75
N ASN A 51 14.60 7.22 -21.02
CA ASN A 51 15.66 6.35 -21.49
C ASN A 51 15.43 4.86 -21.13
N LEU A 52 14.27 4.53 -20.55
CA LEU A 52 13.98 3.17 -20.14
C LEU A 52 13.99 2.24 -21.36
N LYS A 53 14.79 1.18 -21.31
CA LYS A 53 14.81 0.14 -22.34
C LYS A 53 13.57 -0.75 -22.15
N PRO A 54 12.73 -0.94 -23.19
CA PRO A 54 11.57 -1.83 -23.09
C PRO A 54 11.98 -3.26 -22.71
N ASP A 55 11.31 -3.83 -21.71
CA ASP A 55 11.44 -5.23 -21.36
C ASP A 55 10.55 -6.12 -22.25
N THR A 56 10.73 -7.44 -22.16
CA THR A 56 9.84 -8.41 -22.83
C THR A 56 9.28 -9.37 -21.79
N VAL A 57 7.98 -9.28 -21.54
CA VAL A 57 7.27 -10.14 -20.60
C VAL A 57 6.65 -11.32 -21.36
N LYS A 58 7.40 -12.43 -21.42
CA LYS A 58 6.99 -13.65 -22.16
C LYS A 58 5.63 -14.18 -21.75
N ARG A 59 5.29 -14.13 -20.45
CA ARG A 59 4.01 -14.62 -19.91
C ARG A 59 2.80 -13.95 -20.57
N PHE A 60 2.93 -12.68 -20.95
CA PHE A 60 1.86 -11.88 -21.53
C PHE A 60 2.10 -11.52 -23.00
N ASN A 61 3.18 -12.04 -23.59
CA ASN A 61 3.63 -11.68 -24.94
C ASN A 61 3.67 -10.16 -25.18
N LEU A 62 4.19 -9.42 -24.19
CA LEU A 62 4.16 -7.95 -24.16
C LEU A 62 5.59 -7.39 -24.16
N ILE A 63 5.80 -6.30 -24.91
CA ILE A 63 7.05 -5.55 -24.93
C ILE A 63 6.82 -4.17 -24.31
N GLY A 64 7.72 -3.74 -23.43
CA GLY A 64 7.66 -2.44 -22.75
C GLY A 64 6.69 -2.38 -21.58
N TYR A 65 6.46 -3.50 -20.91
CA TYR A 65 5.62 -3.55 -19.72
C TYR A 65 6.17 -2.64 -18.61
N ASN A 66 7.49 -2.59 -18.45
CA ASN A 66 8.13 -1.68 -17.51
C ASN A 66 7.79 -0.20 -17.75
N LYS A 67 7.64 0.23 -19.01
CA LYS A 67 7.19 1.59 -19.34
C LYS A 67 5.73 1.80 -18.98
N ILE A 68 4.87 0.82 -19.27
CA ILE A 68 3.46 0.86 -18.93
C ILE A 68 3.30 0.99 -17.41
N VAL A 69 3.99 0.17 -16.62
CA VAL A 69 3.93 0.24 -15.15
C VAL A 69 4.35 1.63 -14.64
N GLN A 70 5.41 2.24 -15.18
CA GLN A 70 5.80 3.59 -14.78
C GLN A 70 4.78 4.64 -15.19
N GLN A 71 4.19 4.51 -16.38
CA GLN A 71 3.20 5.46 -16.90
C GLN A 71 1.92 5.42 -16.05
N GLU A 72 1.37 4.23 -15.80
CA GLU A 72 0.18 4.07 -14.97
C GLU A 72 0.41 4.56 -13.54
N ALA A 73 1.60 4.31 -12.98
CA ALA A 73 1.92 4.78 -11.63
C ALA A 73 2.03 6.31 -11.53
N TYR A 74 2.52 6.96 -12.58
CA TYR A 74 2.58 8.43 -12.66
C TYR A 74 1.20 9.02 -12.96
N ASP A 75 0.40 8.37 -13.79
CA ASP A 75 -0.97 8.78 -14.08
C ASP A 75 -1.85 8.68 -12.83
N PHE A 76 -1.69 7.63 -12.02
CA PHE A 76 -2.38 7.51 -10.74
C PHE A 76 -1.96 8.61 -9.76
N TYR A 77 -0.68 8.95 -9.64
CA TYR A 77 -0.24 10.09 -8.82
C TYR A 77 -0.92 11.41 -9.23
N LYS A 78 -0.94 11.73 -10.53
CA LYS A 78 -1.62 12.93 -11.03
C LYS A 78 -3.12 12.89 -10.77
N GLN A 79 -3.73 11.71 -10.84
CA GLN A 79 -5.14 11.55 -10.52
C GLN A 79 -5.37 11.78 -9.02
N TRP A 80 -4.65 11.06 -8.16
CA TRP A 80 -4.71 11.13 -6.70
C TRP A 80 -4.57 12.55 -6.17
N THR A 81 -3.63 13.32 -6.73
CA THR A 81 -3.39 14.72 -6.36
C THR A 81 -4.30 15.71 -7.09
N GLY A 82 -5.05 15.25 -8.09
CA GLY A 82 -5.91 16.09 -8.92
C GLY A 82 -7.17 16.60 -8.20
N PRO A 83 -7.81 17.66 -8.73
CA PRO A 83 -9.02 18.23 -8.14
C PRO A 83 -10.25 17.30 -8.24
N ASN A 84 -10.22 16.32 -9.16
CA ASN A 84 -11.37 15.47 -9.48
C ASN A 84 -11.30 14.07 -8.87
N PHE A 85 -10.32 13.79 -7.99
CA PHE A 85 -10.22 12.51 -7.31
C PHE A 85 -10.73 12.61 -5.87
N PRO A 86 -11.47 11.61 -5.36
CA PRO A 86 -11.95 11.62 -3.99
C PRO A 86 -10.81 11.81 -2.99
N ARG A 87 -11.03 12.65 -1.98
CA ARG A 87 -10.08 12.78 -0.87
C ARG A 87 -10.29 11.59 0.08
N VAL A 88 -9.33 10.66 0.06
CA VAL A 88 -9.34 9.40 0.80
C VAL A 88 -7.95 9.20 1.39
N ILE A 89 -7.85 8.60 2.57
CA ILE A 89 -6.57 8.09 3.08
C ILE A 89 -6.48 6.63 2.66
N ALA A 90 -5.37 6.23 2.05
CA ALA A 90 -5.06 4.81 1.88
C ALA A 90 -4.06 4.38 2.96
N ILE A 91 -4.31 3.20 3.54
CA ILE A 91 -3.39 2.56 4.48
C ILE A 91 -3.00 1.18 3.94
N GLU A 92 -1.72 0.85 3.98
CA GLU A 92 -1.22 -0.48 3.69
C GLU A 92 -0.59 -1.07 4.94
N ILE A 93 -1.31 -1.98 5.58
CA ILE A 93 -0.96 -2.54 6.88
C ILE A 93 0.01 -3.69 6.69
N GLN A 94 1.08 -3.68 7.47
CA GLN A 94 2.03 -4.78 7.54
C GLN A 94 1.63 -5.74 8.66
N HIS A 95 1.40 -6.98 8.29
CA HIS A 95 0.93 -8.00 9.23
C HIS A 95 1.67 -9.33 9.06
N ALA A 96 2.96 -9.23 8.73
CA ALA A 96 3.86 -10.36 8.82
C ALA A 96 3.92 -10.88 10.24
N THR A 97 4.04 -12.19 10.35
CA THR A 97 3.97 -12.93 11.60
C THR A 97 5.33 -13.49 11.99
N PRO A 98 5.49 -14.05 13.21
CA PRO A 98 6.76 -14.65 13.60
C PRO A 98 7.20 -15.86 12.77
N TYR A 99 6.26 -16.53 12.09
CA TYR A 99 6.50 -17.81 11.41
C TYR A 99 6.14 -17.81 9.92
N TYR A 100 5.49 -16.76 9.44
CA TYR A 100 4.99 -16.64 8.08
C TYR A 100 4.94 -15.17 7.65
N ASP A 101 4.99 -14.91 6.35
CA ASP A 101 4.94 -13.55 5.78
C ASP A 101 3.56 -12.90 5.93
N ASP A 102 2.51 -13.69 6.16
CA ASP A 102 1.13 -13.24 6.23
C ASP A 102 0.37 -13.77 7.46
N SER A 103 -0.47 -12.94 8.09
CA SER A 103 -1.43 -13.33 9.13
C SER A 103 -2.85 -13.61 8.61
N TYR A 104 -3.08 -13.40 7.31
CA TYR A 104 -4.38 -13.30 6.64
C TYR A 104 -5.33 -12.28 7.27
N ALA A 105 -4.78 -11.32 8.02
CA ALA A 105 -5.52 -10.31 8.78
C ALA A 105 -6.57 -10.90 9.75
N VAL A 106 -6.35 -12.11 10.25
CA VAL A 106 -7.30 -12.81 11.14
C VAL A 106 -6.64 -13.28 12.42
N ASN A 107 -7.47 -13.50 13.44
CA ASN A 107 -7.02 -14.18 14.66
C ASN A 107 -6.83 -15.66 14.36
N SER A 108 -5.72 -16.23 14.86
CA SER A 108 -5.53 -17.67 14.83
C SER A 108 -4.80 -18.15 16.08
N ALA A 109 -5.00 -19.42 16.42
CA ALA A 109 -4.24 -20.03 17.51
C ALA A 109 -2.73 -19.96 17.21
N ASN A 110 -2.30 -20.27 15.98
CA ASN A 110 -0.88 -20.34 15.67
C ASN A 110 -0.18 -18.97 15.63
N MET A 111 -0.86 -17.96 15.08
CA MET A 111 -0.23 -16.67 14.76
C MET A 111 -0.60 -15.56 15.74
N GLY A 112 -1.57 -15.80 16.62
CA GLY A 112 -2.05 -14.81 17.58
C GLY A 112 -3.19 -13.93 17.04
N PRO A 113 -3.56 -12.88 17.79
CA PRO A 113 -4.77 -12.09 17.54
C PRO A 113 -4.53 -10.95 16.51
N TYR A 114 -4.05 -11.27 15.31
CA TYR A 114 -3.79 -10.24 14.29
C TYR A 114 -5.03 -9.50 13.82
N GLY A 115 -6.17 -10.19 13.71
CA GLY A 115 -7.42 -9.54 13.30
C GLY A 115 -7.85 -8.46 14.31
N ASP A 116 -7.76 -8.76 15.60
CA ASP A 116 -8.10 -7.81 16.66
C ASP A 116 -7.08 -6.67 16.72
N ALA A 117 -5.78 -7.00 16.71
CA ALA A 117 -4.71 -6.02 16.76
C ALA A 117 -4.79 -5.02 15.59
N ILE A 118 -5.08 -5.50 14.38
CA ILE A 118 -5.23 -4.63 13.21
C ILE A 118 -6.53 -3.80 13.26
N THR A 119 -7.62 -4.36 13.78
CA THR A 119 -8.94 -3.70 13.73
C THR A 119 -9.17 -2.70 14.86
N TYR A 120 -8.60 -2.97 16.04
CA TYR A 120 -8.94 -2.23 17.26
C TYR A 120 -7.76 -1.52 17.91
N GLU A 121 -6.52 -1.92 17.62
CA GLU A 121 -5.32 -1.33 18.22
C GLU A 121 -4.53 -0.43 17.27
N LEU A 122 -4.76 -0.56 15.95
CA LEU A 122 -4.21 0.28 14.88
C LEU A 122 -5.25 1.28 14.38
#